data_AF-A0A1I8EBV8-F1
#
_entry.id   AF-A0A1I8EBV8-F1
#
_cell.length_a   1.000
_cell.length_b   1.000
_cell.length_c   1.000
_cell.angle_alpha   90.00
_cell.angle_beta   90.00
_cell.angle_gamma   90.00
#
_symmetry.space_group_name_H-M   'P 1'
#
loop_
_entity.id
_entity.type
_entity.pdbx_description
1 polymer ?
#
loop_
_entity_poly.entity_id
_entity_poly.type
_entity_poly.pdbx_seq_one_letter_code
_entity_poly.pdbx_strand_id
1 'polypeptide(L)'
;MIVEKYVKLIAVDRKMEGDFFITEYMSCEREELKCTIKKLYSDFIVNEITPNGIVLDISLPCTMETAVENNEIRNSWTNINDIRAPETVTQELVAKIDSLLNNGISVVEIPTEVDANISTYHDDQRVNRISVLFLGMDKQKRTVIHDWIRNRYNGLLDSQTVANAIQVLVSDNRPKKRRTWPVNRPDYVHFTLCKENKDTHYALSVISKFLGIKNSSFGICGTKDRRALTTQRVSLYRCEIERLRKLNAKLRGIRLTDFTSSSKPCKLGDLWGNRFKIILRDVHPFSETDLISRIEDFKANGFINYFGTQRFGSCAFNTAEIGIAILKKQWEVALKSILKPRNTYGSIRDALDEWNKSGSASDALKKLTGSQAYATIEGQLLSSLSKNQCNYYDAVLKLARNTRSLYIHAYQSLLWNKVVTRRVKSRGFHAIAGDLNVEGKKIKDFENEEVALPLISRSVELPDNEVRNWYEEIMAEDGVTVAMFEADWAIGTVMRPLISKPQSVKYKILTYAEAKTKLQADFEGNIDSESIGTGNFHAVALEFSLPSGSYATVALREITRCDMSKLAQMSMNQSEKDFTECV
;
A
#
# COMPACT_ATOMS: atom_id res chain seq x y z
N MET A 1 31.67 -1.63 22.81
CA MET A 1 32.24 -0.41 23.45
C MET A 1 33.17 0.41 22.56
N ILE A 2 34.35 -0.05 22.11
CA ILE A 2 35.27 0.80 21.29
C ILE A 2 34.72 1.03 19.87
N VAL A 3 34.13 0.01 19.24
CA VAL A 3 33.50 0.12 17.90
C VAL A 3 32.26 1.03 17.92
N GLU A 4 31.46 1.02 18.98
CA GLU A 4 30.32 1.92 19.15
C GLU A 4 30.73 3.37 19.35
N LYS A 5 31.88 3.61 20.02
CA LYS A 5 32.43 4.97 20.20
C LYS A 5 33.02 5.50 18.88
N TYR A 6 33.69 4.65 18.11
CA TYR A 6 34.23 5.01 16.78
C TYR A 6 33.13 5.26 15.73
N VAL A 7 32.05 4.47 15.74
CA VAL A 7 30.88 4.71 14.87
C VAL A 7 30.12 5.98 15.30
N LYS A 8 30.04 6.27 16.61
CA LYS A 8 29.46 7.53 17.11
C LYS A 8 30.25 8.76 16.67
N LEU A 9 31.58 8.74 16.72
CA LEU A 9 32.42 9.89 16.32
C LEU A 9 32.43 10.16 14.81
N ILE A 10 32.29 9.13 13.96
CA ILE A 10 32.24 9.29 12.49
C ILE A 10 30.82 9.65 12.00
N ALA A 11 29.77 9.30 12.75
CA ALA A 11 28.38 9.57 12.36
C ALA A 11 27.89 11.00 12.69
N VAL A 12 28.60 11.77 13.53
CA VAL A 12 28.15 13.09 13.97
C VAL A 12 28.28 14.17 12.88
N ASP A 13 29.15 13.97 11.88
CA ASP A 13 29.40 14.97 10.82
C ASP A 13 29.05 14.50 9.40
N ARG A 14 28.64 13.23 9.24
CA ARG A 14 28.27 12.68 7.92
C ARG A 14 26.79 12.96 7.62
N LYS A 15 26.50 14.02 6.85
CA LYS A 15 25.16 14.29 6.30
C LYS A 15 24.79 13.19 5.30
N MET A 16 23.80 12.36 5.62
CA MET A 16 23.36 11.22 4.82
C MET A 16 22.85 11.68 3.45
N GLU A 17 22.30 12.88 3.36
CA GLU A 17 21.90 13.49 2.08
C GLU A 17 23.08 13.69 1.11
N GLY A 18 24.28 13.97 1.64
CA GLY A 18 25.51 14.10 0.85
C GLY A 18 25.90 12.79 0.16
N ASP A 19 25.71 11.64 0.82
CA ASP A 19 25.98 10.32 0.24
C ASP A 19 25.09 10.01 -0.99
N PHE A 20 23.95 10.70 -1.11
CA PHE A 20 22.99 10.52 -2.21
C PHE A 20 22.89 11.75 -3.11
N PHE A 21 23.89 12.65 -3.06
CA PHE A 21 24.00 13.84 -3.90
C PHE A 21 22.75 14.71 -3.81
N ILE A 22 22.27 14.95 -2.58
CA ILE A 22 21.19 15.88 -2.29
C ILE A 22 21.84 17.10 -1.60
N THR A 23 22.55 17.90 -2.39
CA THR A 23 23.41 18.98 -1.85
C THR A 23 22.92 20.39 -2.17
N GLU A 24 22.41 20.61 -3.37
CA GLU A 24 22.00 21.96 -3.81
C GLU A 24 20.62 22.37 -3.30
N TYR A 25 20.34 23.67 -3.32
CA TYR A 25 19.07 24.28 -2.92
C TYR A 25 18.66 25.33 -3.96
N MET A 26 17.37 25.67 -4.04
CA MET A 26 16.91 26.73 -4.95
C MET A 26 17.11 28.13 -4.38
N SER A 27 16.80 28.32 -3.10
CA SER A 27 16.91 29.63 -2.46
C SER A 27 18.38 30.01 -2.17
N CYS A 28 18.66 31.30 -2.05
CA CYS A 28 19.99 31.83 -1.72
C CYS A 28 20.45 31.46 -0.30
N GLU A 29 21.70 31.75 0.03
CA GLU A 29 22.36 31.37 1.29
C GLU A 29 21.50 31.73 2.53
N ARG A 30 20.99 30.68 3.19
CA ARG A 30 20.18 30.75 4.41
C ARG A 30 20.79 29.84 5.44
N GLU A 31 20.74 30.25 6.71
CA GLU A 31 21.16 29.40 7.83
C GLU A 31 20.20 28.21 8.02
N GLU A 32 20.70 27.19 8.71
CA GLU A 32 19.94 25.99 9.03
C GLU A 32 18.90 26.28 10.12
N LEU A 33 17.63 26.00 9.81
CA LEU A 33 16.50 26.10 10.72
C LEU A 33 16.21 24.70 11.29
N LYS A 34 16.87 24.36 12.41
CA LYS A 34 16.74 23.06 13.05
C LYS A 34 15.28 22.80 13.41
N CYS A 35 14.81 21.60 13.11
CA CYS A 35 13.47 21.15 13.47
C CYS A 35 13.40 19.62 13.48
N THR A 36 12.45 19.09 14.24
CA THR A 36 12.15 17.67 14.30
C THR A 36 10.88 17.36 13.51
N ILE A 37 10.94 16.35 12.64
CA ILE A 37 9.78 15.80 11.94
C ILE A 37 9.40 14.42 12.48
N LYS A 38 8.12 14.06 12.32
CA LYS A 38 7.59 12.73 12.68
C LYS A 38 7.92 12.36 14.14
N LYS A 39 7.97 13.32 15.08
CA LYS A 39 8.13 13.03 16.52
C LYS A 39 7.03 12.08 16.96
N LEU A 40 5.79 12.49 16.71
CA LEU A 40 4.60 11.65 16.69
C LEU A 40 4.30 11.27 15.22
N TYR A 41 3.68 10.12 14.99
CA TYR A 41 3.26 9.77 13.63
C TYR A 41 2.08 10.63 13.14
N SER A 42 1.33 11.27 14.06
CA SER A 42 0.24 12.20 13.76
C SER A 42 0.73 13.55 13.25
N ASP A 43 2.01 13.89 13.48
CA ASP A 43 2.66 15.09 12.94
C ASP A 43 2.89 15.02 11.42
N PHE A 44 2.58 13.88 10.79
CA PHE A 44 2.82 13.65 9.37
C PHE A 44 1.63 12.95 8.75
N ILE A 45 0.77 13.73 8.11
CA ILE A 45 -0.42 13.24 7.41
C ILE A 45 -0.19 13.31 5.90
N VAL A 46 -0.53 12.23 5.21
CA VAL A 46 -0.43 12.12 3.75
C VAL A 46 -1.78 11.70 3.18
N ASN A 47 -2.40 12.61 2.42
CA ASN A 47 -3.66 12.36 1.74
C ASN A 47 -3.42 12.23 0.23
N GLU A 48 -3.78 11.09 -0.35
CA GLU A 48 -3.70 10.92 -1.81
C GLU A 48 -4.65 11.89 -2.53
N ILE A 49 -4.20 12.43 -3.65
CA ILE A 49 -4.99 13.28 -4.55
C ILE A 49 -5.28 12.47 -5.81
N THR A 50 -6.57 12.24 -6.09
CA THR A 50 -7.00 11.51 -7.28
C THR A 50 -6.65 12.29 -8.56
N PRO A 51 -6.66 11.66 -9.75
CA PRO A 51 -6.44 12.36 -11.01
C PRO A 51 -7.41 13.54 -11.25
N ASN A 52 -8.61 13.49 -10.66
CA ASN A 52 -9.62 14.53 -10.75
C ASN A 52 -9.43 15.65 -9.71
N GLY A 53 -8.31 15.66 -8.96
CA GLY A 53 -8.01 16.69 -7.96
C GLY A 53 -8.68 16.48 -6.60
N ILE A 54 -9.40 15.37 -6.38
CA ILE A 54 -10.06 15.09 -5.10
C ILE A 54 -9.01 14.64 -4.08
N VAL A 55 -8.89 15.37 -2.97
CA VAL A 55 -8.07 14.97 -1.82
C VAL A 55 -8.83 13.94 -1.00
N LEU A 56 -8.26 12.74 -0.85
CA LEU A 56 -8.87 11.68 -0.05
C LEU A 56 -8.67 11.98 1.43
N ASP A 57 -9.68 12.46 2.13
CA ASP A 57 -9.62 12.69 3.59
C ASP A 57 -10.35 11.56 4.35
N ILE A 58 -10.00 11.35 5.62
CA ILE A 58 -10.71 10.42 6.51
C ILE A 58 -12.15 10.87 6.79
N SER A 59 -12.41 12.18 6.70
CA SER A 59 -13.72 12.80 6.88
C SER A 59 -14.63 12.69 5.66
N LEU A 60 -14.13 12.18 4.52
CA LEU A 60 -14.97 12.03 3.34
C LEU A 60 -16.18 11.18 3.70
N PRO A 61 -17.40 11.71 3.54
CA PRO A 61 -18.60 10.93 3.76
C PRO A 61 -18.51 9.69 2.87
N CYS A 62 -19.07 8.58 3.31
CA CYS A 62 -19.38 7.52 2.35
C CYS A 62 -20.36 8.17 1.37
N THR A 63 -19.88 8.69 0.23
CA THR A 63 -20.74 9.21 -0.81
C THR A 63 -21.59 8.05 -1.24
N MET A 64 -22.80 8.03 -0.70
CA MET A 64 -23.89 7.26 -1.23
C MET A 64 -24.12 7.88 -2.60
N GLU A 65 -23.47 7.34 -3.63
CA GLU A 65 -24.17 7.33 -4.90
C GLU A 65 -25.51 6.70 -4.60
N THR A 66 -26.50 7.57 -4.78
CA THR A 66 -27.91 7.40 -4.60
C THR A 66 -28.29 5.93 -4.72
N ALA A 67 -28.84 5.42 -3.64
CA ALA A 67 -29.59 4.18 -3.59
C ALA A 67 -30.85 4.28 -4.47
N VAL A 68 -30.68 4.53 -5.76
CA VAL A 68 -31.77 4.50 -6.75
C VAL A 68 -31.94 3.09 -7.33
N GLU A 69 -31.04 2.13 -7.08
CA GLU A 69 -31.27 0.72 -7.44
C GLU A 69 -30.96 -0.29 -6.31
N ASN A 70 -30.62 0.15 -5.09
CA ASN A 70 -30.34 -0.80 -4.00
C ASN A 70 -31.56 -1.17 -3.14
N ASN A 71 -32.69 -0.47 -3.26
CA ASN A 71 -33.95 -0.94 -2.66
C ASN A 71 -34.65 -2.00 -3.52
N GLU A 72 -34.42 -2.02 -4.84
CA GLU A 72 -34.81 -3.16 -5.68
C GLU A 72 -33.88 -4.36 -5.46
N ILE A 73 -32.57 -4.13 -5.27
CA ILE A 73 -31.61 -5.24 -5.13
C ILE A 73 -31.53 -5.80 -3.69
N ARG A 74 -31.87 -5.03 -2.63
CA ARG A 74 -32.01 -5.60 -1.27
C ARG A 74 -33.16 -6.60 -1.16
N ASN A 75 -34.14 -6.52 -2.04
CA ASN A 75 -35.21 -7.51 -2.19
C ASN A 75 -34.87 -8.62 -3.20
N SER A 76 -33.61 -8.76 -3.64
CA SER A 76 -33.15 -9.92 -4.41
C SER A 76 -32.52 -11.04 -3.56
N TRP A 77 -32.71 -10.99 -2.23
CA TRP A 77 -33.08 -12.26 -1.60
C TRP A 77 -34.48 -12.51 -2.11
N THR A 78 -34.60 -13.29 -3.18
CA THR A 78 -35.91 -13.80 -3.60
C THR A 78 -36.60 -14.23 -2.32
N ASN A 79 -37.71 -13.56 -1.99
CA ASN A 79 -38.59 -14.09 -0.98
C ASN A 79 -38.81 -15.54 -1.42
N ILE A 80 -38.74 -16.53 -0.53
CA ILE A 80 -38.92 -17.94 -0.93
C ILE A 80 -40.16 -18.06 -1.84
N ASN A 81 -41.16 -17.22 -1.58
CA ASN A 81 -42.39 -17.01 -2.33
C ASN A 81 -42.27 -16.52 -3.79
N ASP A 82 -41.17 -15.88 -4.21
CA ASP A 82 -40.99 -15.32 -5.56
C ASP A 82 -40.50 -16.36 -6.58
N ILE A 83 -39.90 -17.47 -6.11
CA ILE A 83 -39.44 -18.57 -6.97
C ILE A 83 -40.60 -19.57 -7.13
N ARG A 84 -41.34 -19.43 -8.24
CA ARG A 84 -42.47 -20.31 -8.59
C ARG A 84 -42.06 -21.78 -8.61
N ALA A 85 -42.88 -22.63 -7.99
CA ALA A 85 -42.72 -24.07 -8.05
C ALA A 85 -42.98 -24.60 -9.47
N PRO A 86 -42.27 -25.64 -9.91
CA PRO A 86 -42.60 -26.34 -11.16
C PRO A 86 -44.04 -26.86 -11.12
N GLU A 87 -44.72 -26.95 -12.26
CA GLU A 87 -46.12 -27.43 -12.37
C GLU A 87 -46.36 -28.81 -11.74
N THR A 88 -45.30 -29.61 -11.63
CA THR A 88 -45.32 -30.96 -11.02
C THR A 88 -45.31 -30.94 -9.49
N VAL A 89 -45.07 -29.79 -8.85
CA VAL A 89 -44.99 -29.64 -7.38
C VAL A 89 -46.23 -28.88 -6.91
N THR A 90 -47.14 -29.57 -6.23
CA THR A 90 -48.39 -28.97 -5.73
C THR A 90 -48.11 -27.93 -4.63
N GLN A 91 -49.00 -26.94 -4.49
CA GLN A 91 -48.86 -25.91 -3.44
C GLN A 91 -48.87 -26.50 -2.03
N GLU A 92 -49.62 -27.59 -1.80
CA GLU A 92 -49.61 -28.33 -0.54
C GLU A 92 -48.23 -28.91 -0.22
N LEU A 93 -47.54 -29.42 -1.24
CA LEU A 93 -46.19 -29.94 -1.11
C LEU A 93 -45.16 -28.84 -0.84
N VAL A 94 -45.31 -27.67 -1.48
CA VAL A 94 -44.47 -26.50 -1.19
C VAL A 94 -44.58 -26.09 0.28
N ALA A 95 -45.81 -26.04 0.83
CA ALA A 95 -46.04 -25.70 2.24
C ALA A 95 -45.39 -26.73 3.19
N LYS A 96 -45.40 -28.02 2.82
CA LYS A 96 -44.73 -29.10 3.57
C LYS A 96 -43.20 -29.01 3.49
N ILE A 97 -42.63 -28.59 2.37
CA ILE A 97 -41.18 -28.37 2.26
C ILE A 97 -40.77 -27.09 3.02
N ASP A 98 -41.59 -26.05 3.00
CA ASP A 98 -41.36 -24.80 3.74
C ASP A 98 -41.37 -25.04 5.27
N SER A 99 -42.19 -25.97 5.77
CA SER A 99 -42.27 -26.29 7.21
C SER A 99 -41.01 -26.94 7.78
N LEU A 100 -40.18 -27.59 6.94
CA LEU A 100 -38.87 -28.14 7.33
C LEU A 100 -37.90 -27.10 7.90
N LEU A 101 -38.11 -25.82 7.57
CA LEU A 101 -37.26 -24.72 8.05
C LEU A 101 -37.71 -24.15 9.40
N ASN A 102 -38.96 -24.38 9.80
CA ASN A 102 -39.58 -23.69 10.94
C ASN A 102 -39.81 -24.58 12.17
N ASN A 103 -40.02 -25.90 12.04
CA ASN A 103 -40.36 -26.77 13.18
C ASN A 103 -39.51 -28.05 13.21
N GLY A 104 -38.82 -28.31 14.34
CA GLY A 104 -38.01 -29.50 14.56
C GLY A 104 -38.78 -30.75 15.00
N ILE A 105 -39.86 -31.16 14.31
CA ILE A 105 -40.51 -32.48 14.52
C ILE A 105 -40.96 -33.12 13.19
N SER A 106 -40.40 -34.32 12.96
CA SER A 106 -40.90 -35.63 12.49
C SER A 106 -42.11 -35.79 11.54
N VAL A 107 -41.80 -36.44 10.40
CA VAL A 107 -42.60 -37.32 9.51
C VAL A 107 -43.90 -36.76 8.91
N VAL A 108 -43.94 -36.73 7.57
CA VAL A 108 -45.17 -36.55 6.80
C VAL A 108 -45.35 -37.76 5.88
N GLU A 109 -46.36 -38.58 6.16
CA GLU A 109 -46.81 -39.65 5.28
C GLU A 109 -47.57 -39.08 4.07
N ILE A 110 -47.42 -39.71 2.90
CA ILE A 110 -48.24 -39.46 1.71
C ILE A 110 -49.15 -40.69 1.54
N PRO A 111 -50.48 -40.53 1.40
CA PRO A 111 -51.34 -41.66 1.12
C PRO A 111 -51.02 -42.25 -0.26
N THR A 112 -50.77 -43.56 -0.28
CA THR A 112 -50.80 -44.38 -1.48
C THR A 112 -52.23 -44.50 -2.00
N GLU A 113 -52.47 -44.16 -3.26
CA GLU A 113 -53.33 -45.03 -4.05
C GLU A 113 -52.47 -46.20 -4.54
N VAL A 114 -52.69 -47.32 -3.84
CA VAL A 114 -52.62 -48.71 -4.26
C VAL A 114 -51.38 -49.15 -5.06
N ASP A 115 -50.45 -49.80 -4.36
CA ASP A 115 -50.12 -51.18 -4.68
C ASP A 115 -49.52 -51.90 -3.47
N ALA A 116 -50.21 -52.96 -3.05
CA ALA A 116 -49.81 -53.83 -1.96
C ALA A 116 -48.64 -54.70 -2.41
N ASN A 117 -47.40 -54.32 -2.08
CA ASN A 117 -46.24 -55.20 -1.80
C ASN A 117 -44.92 -54.41 -1.72
N ILE A 118 -44.84 -53.39 -0.86
CA ILE A 118 -43.55 -52.82 -0.49
C ILE A 118 -43.49 -52.75 1.04
N SER A 119 -42.66 -53.63 1.61
CA SER A 119 -42.33 -53.65 3.03
C SER A 119 -41.77 -52.30 3.47
N THR A 120 -42.39 -51.72 4.49
CA THR A 120 -41.90 -50.57 5.23
C THR A 120 -40.54 -50.90 5.88
N TYR A 121 -39.48 -50.29 5.36
CA TYR A 121 -38.19 -50.24 6.06
C TYR A 121 -38.23 -49.07 7.05
N HIS A 122 -38.27 -49.40 8.34
CA HIS A 122 -37.94 -48.46 9.41
C HIS A 122 -36.41 -48.39 9.53
N ASP A 123 -35.82 -47.24 9.21
CA ASP A 123 -34.48 -46.89 9.66
C ASP A 123 -34.61 -45.75 10.68
N ASP A 124 -34.27 -46.09 11.91
CA ASP A 124 -34.40 -45.29 13.11
C ASP A 124 -33.30 -44.19 13.13
N GLN A 125 -33.65 -42.98 13.59
CA GLN A 125 -32.74 -41.88 13.99
C GLN A 125 -32.18 -40.85 12.98
N ARG A 126 -32.93 -40.37 11.98
CA ARG A 126 -32.65 -39.03 11.38
C ARG A 126 -33.92 -38.19 11.20
N VAL A 127 -34.13 -37.25 12.13
CA VAL A 127 -35.40 -36.53 12.39
C VAL A 127 -35.78 -35.44 11.34
N ASN A 128 -35.01 -35.21 10.27
CA ASN A 128 -35.20 -34.05 9.36
C ASN A 128 -35.26 -34.42 7.85
N ARG A 129 -36.20 -35.26 7.42
CA ARG A 129 -36.34 -35.68 6.00
C ARG A 129 -37.80 -35.73 5.54
N ILE A 130 -38.08 -35.26 4.33
CA ILE A 130 -39.34 -35.48 3.60
C ILE A 130 -39.05 -36.23 2.31
N SER A 131 -39.74 -37.35 2.09
CA SER A 131 -39.69 -38.10 0.84
C SER A 131 -40.91 -37.77 0.00
N VAL A 132 -40.69 -37.28 -1.23
CA VAL A 132 -41.77 -36.97 -2.16
C VAL A 132 -41.76 -37.98 -3.31
N LEU A 133 -42.81 -38.79 -3.38
CA LEU A 133 -42.99 -39.78 -4.44
C LEU A 133 -43.46 -39.07 -5.72
N PHE A 134 -42.75 -39.28 -6.82
CA PHE A 134 -43.19 -38.78 -8.12
C PHE A 134 -43.15 -39.92 -9.14
N LEU A 135 -44.27 -40.60 -9.29
CA LEU A 135 -44.42 -41.73 -10.21
C LEU A 135 -44.32 -41.24 -11.66
N GLY A 136 -43.53 -41.95 -12.49
CA GLY A 136 -43.44 -41.70 -13.94
C GLY A 136 -42.60 -40.49 -14.38
N MET A 137 -41.74 -39.93 -13.53
CA MET A 137 -40.89 -38.78 -13.90
C MET A 137 -39.65 -39.15 -14.73
N ASP A 138 -39.45 -38.44 -15.84
CA ASP A 138 -38.21 -38.50 -16.63
C ASP A 138 -37.01 -37.78 -15.93
N LYS A 139 -35.81 -37.93 -16.50
CA LYS A 139 -34.58 -37.32 -15.95
C LYS A 139 -34.60 -35.79 -16.00
N GLN A 140 -35.20 -35.18 -17.02
CA GLN A 140 -35.20 -33.73 -17.22
C GLN A 140 -36.08 -33.03 -16.18
N LYS A 141 -37.29 -33.56 -15.94
CA LYS A 141 -38.21 -33.04 -14.92
C LYS A 141 -37.62 -33.16 -13.51
N ARG A 142 -36.89 -34.25 -13.21
CA ARG A 142 -36.17 -34.39 -11.93
C ARG A 142 -35.10 -33.33 -11.74
N THR A 143 -34.31 -33.03 -12.78
CA THR A 143 -33.29 -31.97 -12.73
C THR A 143 -33.91 -30.59 -12.43
N VAL A 144 -35.05 -30.27 -13.05
CA VAL A 144 -35.78 -29.02 -12.79
C VAL A 144 -36.20 -28.91 -11.32
N ILE A 145 -36.69 -29.98 -10.70
CA ILE A 145 -37.06 -29.98 -9.27
C ILE A 145 -35.83 -29.81 -8.37
N HIS A 146 -34.73 -30.53 -8.66
CA HIS A 146 -33.47 -30.37 -7.90
C HIS A 146 -32.92 -28.95 -7.98
N ASP A 147 -32.95 -28.34 -9.16
CA ASP A 147 -32.52 -26.96 -9.35
C ASP A 147 -33.46 -25.97 -8.66
N TRP A 148 -34.77 -26.21 -8.71
CA TRP A 148 -35.76 -25.41 -8.00
C TRP A 148 -35.55 -25.45 -6.48
N ILE A 149 -35.40 -26.64 -5.86
CA ILE A 149 -35.13 -26.78 -4.42
C ILE A 149 -33.85 -26.04 -4.04
N ARG A 150 -32.77 -26.24 -4.82
CA ARG A 150 -31.47 -25.60 -4.57
C ARG A 150 -31.54 -24.07 -4.62
N ASN A 151 -32.31 -23.54 -5.57
CA ASN A 151 -32.46 -22.10 -5.79
C ASN A 151 -33.43 -21.46 -4.79
N ARG A 152 -34.62 -22.04 -4.57
CA ARG A 152 -35.65 -21.54 -3.66
C ARG A 152 -35.16 -21.51 -2.21
N TYR A 153 -34.57 -22.61 -1.74
CA TYR A 153 -34.16 -22.74 -0.34
C TYR A 153 -32.71 -22.33 -0.09
N ASN A 154 -32.05 -21.73 -1.08
CA ASN A 154 -30.73 -21.13 -0.98
C ASN A 154 -29.63 -22.06 -0.39
N GLY A 155 -29.79 -23.38 -0.54
CA GLY A 155 -28.90 -24.41 0.02
C GLY A 155 -29.12 -24.77 1.49
N LEU A 156 -30.22 -24.33 2.11
CA LEU A 156 -30.67 -24.78 3.44
C LEU A 156 -31.26 -26.20 3.38
N LEU A 157 -31.88 -26.55 2.24
CA LEU A 157 -32.36 -27.89 1.93
C LEU A 157 -31.52 -28.50 0.80
N ASP A 158 -31.27 -29.79 0.90
CA ASP A 158 -30.65 -30.62 -0.14
C ASP A 158 -31.69 -31.59 -0.71
N SER A 159 -31.43 -32.13 -1.89
CA SER A 159 -32.35 -33.04 -2.57
C SER A 159 -31.61 -34.18 -3.27
N GLN A 160 -32.08 -35.41 -3.08
CA GLN A 160 -31.52 -36.61 -3.70
C GLN A 160 -32.62 -37.46 -4.33
N THR A 161 -32.35 -38.08 -5.48
CA THR A 161 -33.27 -39.06 -6.06
C THR A 161 -32.99 -40.42 -5.45
N VAL A 162 -33.99 -41.05 -4.83
CA VAL A 162 -33.93 -42.42 -4.32
C VAL A 162 -35.08 -43.22 -4.94
N ALA A 163 -34.76 -44.26 -5.71
CA ALA A 163 -35.71 -45.03 -6.50
C ALA A 163 -36.61 -44.12 -7.39
N ASN A 164 -37.92 -44.07 -7.12
CA ASN A 164 -38.92 -43.27 -7.85
C ASN A 164 -39.36 -42.01 -7.07
N ALA A 165 -38.57 -41.56 -6.09
CA ALA A 165 -38.88 -40.41 -5.25
C ALA A 165 -37.72 -39.39 -5.24
N ILE A 166 -38.06 -38.12 -5.02
CA ILE A 166 -37.10 -37.07 -4.66
C ILE A 166 -37.22 -36.86 -3.15
N GLN A 167 -36.14 -37.15 -2.45
CA GLN A 167 -36.04 -36.91 -1.02
C GLN A 167 -35.41 -35.55 -0.76
N VAL A 168 -36.08 -34.74 0.05
CA VAL A 168 -35.64 -33.41 0.49
C VAL A 168 -35.21 -33.50 1.95
N LEU A 169 -34.04 -32.95 2.26
CA LEU A 169 -33.43 -33.07 3.58
C LEU A 169 -32.81 -31.74 4.01
N VAL A 170 -32.81 -31.48 5.31
CA VAL A 170 -32.10 -30.31 5.86
C VAL A 170 -30.59 -30.56 5.72
N SER A 171 -29.87 -29.62 5.11
CA SER A 171 -28.45 -29.79 4.83
C SER A 171 -27.60 -29.54 6.08
N ASP A 172 -26.99 -30.59 6.64
CA ASP A 172 -26.08 -30.49 7.80
C ASP A 172 -24.74 -29.81 7.45
N ASN A 173 -24.33 -29.88 6.18
CA ASN A 173 -23.13 -29.25 5.69
C ASN A 173 -23.51 -28.07 4.82
N ARG A 174 -23.41 -26.83 5.32
CA ARG A 174 -23.48 -25.64 4.45
C ARG A 174 -22.33 -25.72 3.45
N PRO A 175 -22.55 -26.08 2.16
CA PRO A 175 -21.46 -26.01 1.21
C PRO A 175 -21.04 -24.53 1.15
N LYS A 176 -19.74 -24.25 1.20
CA LYS A 176 -19.23 -22.90 0.87
C LYS A 176 -19.71 -22.61 -0.55
N LYS A 177 -20.83 -21.90 -0.70
CA LYS A 177 -21.36 -21.49 -2.01
C LYS A 177 -20.20 -20.87 -2.78
N ARG A 178 -19.90 -21.38 -3.98
CA ARG A 178 -19.12 -20.61 -4.95
C ARG A 178 -19.95 -19.36 -5.21
N ARG A 179 -19.51 -18.24 -4.65
CA ARG A 179 -20.20 -16.96 -4.82
C ARG A 179 -20.08 -16.57 -6.28
N THR A 180 -21.19 -16.66 -7.00
CA THR A 180 -21.31 -16.16 -8.36
C THR A 180 -21.36 -14.64 -8.30
N TRP A 181 -20.40 -13.97 -8.92
CA TRP A 181 -20.42 -12.52 -9.04
C TRP A 181 -21.48 -12.12 -10.07
N PRO A 182 -22.43 -11.20 -9.76
CA PRO A 182 -23.48 -10.83 -10.71
C PRO A 182 -22.88 -10.24 -11.99
N VAL A 183 -23.42 -10.62 -13.15
CA VAL A 183 -22.93 -10.18 -14.46
C VAL A 183 -23.08 -8.67 -14.64
N ASN A 184 -24.15 -8.08 -14.11
CA ASN A 184 -24.44 -6.64 -14.20
C ASN A 184 -23.71 -5.81 -13.12
N ARG A 185 -22.83 -6.43 -12.32
CA ARG A 185 -22.11 -5.72 -11.25
C ARG A 185 -20.68 -5.44 -11.67
N PRO A 186 -20.19 -4.19 -11.54
CA PRO A 186 -18.79 -3.89 -11.80
C PRO A 186 -17.85 -4.80 -11.01
N ASP A 187 -16.76 -5.21 -11.67
CA ASP A 187 -15.85 -6.23 -11.14
C ASP A 187 -15.01 -5.74 -9.94
N TYR A 188 -14.87 -4.42 -9.76
CA TYR A 188 -14.04 -3.86 -8.70
C TYR A 188 -14.86 -3.02 -7.73
N VAL A 189 -14.55 -3.17 -6.46
CA VAL A 189 -14.93 -2.20 -5.44
C VAL A 189 -13.75 -1.31 -5.14
N HIS A 190 -13.98 0.00 -5.19
CA HIS A 190 -13.05 1.03 -4.78
C HIS A 190 -13.37 1.46 -3.36
N PHE A 191 -12.35 1.70 -2.55
CA PHE A 191 -12.50 2.23 -1.20
C PHE A 191 -11.28 3.06 -0.82
N THR A 192 -11.46 3.99 0.12
CA THR A 192 -10.36 4.73 0.72
C THR A 192 -9.81 3.93 1.92
N LEU A 193 -8.53 3.58 1.84
CA LEU A 193 -7.78 2.94 2.91
C LEU A 193 -7.12 4.02 3.77
N CYS A 194 -7.57 4.16 5.01
CA CYS A 194 -6.94 4.99 6.03
C CYS A 194 -6.08 4.09 6.92
N LYS A 195 -4.79 4.38 7.07
CA LYS A 195 -3.88 3.60 7.93
C LYS A 195 -3.02 4.51 8.81
N GLU A 196 -2.75 4.02 10.02
CA GLU A 196 -1.95 4.70 11.04
C GLU A 196 -0.76 3.83 11.41
N ASN A 197 0.44 4.40 11.28
CA ASN A 197 1.71 3.77 11.62
C ASN A 197 1.91 2.36 11.03
N LYS A 198 1.42 2.15 9.79
CA LYS A 198 1.44 0.86 9.09
C LYS A 198 1.87 1.02 7.65
N ASP A 199 2.51 -0.01 7.12
CA ASP A 199 2.85 -0.11 5.71
C ASP A 199 1.60 -0.45 4.88
N THR A 200 1.53 0.04 3.65
CA THR A 200 0.39 -0.21 2.74
C THR A 200 0.21 -1.72 2.48
N HIS A 201 1.27 -2.44 2.14
CA HIS A 201 1.18 -3.87 1.83
C HIS A 201 0.90 -4.71 3.08
N TYR A 202 1.38 -4.29 4.25
CA TYR A 202 0.99 -4.89 5.52
C TYR A 202 -0.53 -4.77 5.75
N ALA A 203 -1.09 -3.56 5.59
CA ALA A 203 -2.52 -3.32 5.75
C ALA A 203 -3.36 -4.16 4.78
N LEU A 204 -2.97 -4.22 3.50
CA LEU A 204 -3.64 -5.06 2.50
C LEU A 204 -3.56 -6.54 2.85
N SER A 205 -2.41 -7.03 3.33
CA SER A 205 -2.24 -8.44 3.75
C SER A 205 -3.16 -8.83 4.91
N VAL A 206 -3.36 -7.92 5.87
CA VAL A 206 -4.30 -8.12 6.98
C VAL A 206 -5.73 -8.23 6.44
N ILE A 207 -6.16 -7.31 5.58
CA ILE A 207 -7.50 -7.31 4.96
C ILE A 207 -7.70 -8.59 4.13
N SER A 208 -6.71 -8.95 3.31
CA SER A 208 -6.69 -10.15 2.46
C SER A 208 -6.93 -11.41 3.28
N LYS A 209 -6.26 -11.54 4.43
CA LYS A 209 -6.41 -12.69 5.33
C LYS A 209 -7.79 -12.76 5.97
N PHE A 210 -8.34 -11.63 6.44
CA PHE A 210 -9.70 -11.60 6.98
C PHE A 210 -10.77 -11.94 5.94
N LEU A 211 -10.53 -11.62 4.67
CA LEU A 211 -11.46 -11.93 3.57
C LEU A 211 -11.26 -13.31 2.94
N GLY A 212 -10.12 -13.96 3.18
CA GLY A 212 -9.71 -15.18 2.48
C GLY A 212 -9.45 -14.95 0.99
N ILE A 213 -8.97 -13.77 0.61
CA ILE A 213 -8.67 -13.36 -0.77
C ILE A 213 -7.14 -13.30 -0.96
N LYS A 214 -6.65 -13.30 -2.21
CA LYS A 214 -5.23 -13.13 -2.53
C LYS A 214 -4.85 -11.64 -2.54
N ASN A 215 -3.63 -11.31 -2.11
CA ASN A 215 -3.10 -9.94 -2.19
C ASN A 215 -3.08 -9.37 -3.61
N SER A 216 -2.92 -10.22 -4.63
CA SER A 216 -2.95 -9.83 -6.04
C SER A 216 -4.32 -9.32 -6.51
N SER A 217 -5.38 -9.52 -5.73
CA SER A 217 -6.72 -9.00 -6.03
C SER A 217 -6.88 -7.53 -5.66
N PHE A 218 -5.91 -6.93 -4.96
CA PHE A 218 -5.90 -5.50 -4.64
C PHE A 218 -5.09 -4.71 -5.66
N GLY A 219 -5.61 -3.56 -6.08
CA GLY A 219 -4.87 -2.55 -6.85
C GLY A 219 -4.73 -1.26 -6.04
N ILE A 220 -3.57 -0.59 -6.16
CA ILE A 220 -3.28 0.69 -5.50
C ILE A 220 -2.64 1.67 -6.49
N CYS A 221 -2.87 2.97 -6.29
CA CYS A 221 -2.25 4.01 -7.12
C CYS A 221 -0.80 4.29 -6.72
N GLY A 222 -0.44 4.04 -5.46
CA GLY A 222 0.92 4.15 -4.93
C GLY A 222 0.98 3.77 -3.47
N THR A 223 2.17 3.41 -2.99
CA THR A 223 2.42 3.17 -1.57
C THR A 223 2.50 4.48 -0.79
N LYS A 224 2.19 4.45 0.51
CA LYS A 224 2.24 5.63 1.39
C LYS A 224 3.12 5.37 2.61
N ASP A 225 3.64 6.42 3.22
CA ASP A 225 4.52 6.37 4.40
C ASP A 225 4.02 5.44 5.51
N ARG A 226 4.94 4.64 6.06
CA ARG A 226 4.63 3.77 7.22
C ARG A 226 4.36 4.60 8.48
N ARG A 227 5.31 5.46 8.87
CA ARG A 227 5.24 6.29 10.09
C ARG A 227 4.53 7.60 9.78
N ALA A 228 3.22 7.50 9.56
CA ALA A 228 2.33 8.60 9.20
C ALA A 228 0.88 8.17 9.42
N LEU A 229 -0.03 9.15 9.37
CA LEU A 229 -1.44 8.93 9.07
C LEU A 229 -1.62 9.08 7.57
N THR A 230 -2.16 8.07 6.90
CA THR A 230 -2.26 8.12 5.43
C THR A 230 -3.58 7.63 4.91
N THR A 231 -4.07 8.28 3.87
CA THR A 231 -5.25 7.87 3.10
C THR A 231 -4.87 7.62 1.64
N GLN A 232 -5.41 6.56 1.05
CA GLN A 232 -5.17 6.22 -0.35
C GLN A 232 -6.34 5.44 -0.95
N ARG A 233 -6.54 5.53 -2.26
CA ARG A 233 -7.50 4.70 -2.98
C ARG A 233 -6.96 3.28 -3.12
N VAL A 234 -7.85 2.32 -2.93
CA VAL A 234 -7.62 0.90 -3.15
C VAL A 234 -8.78 0.33 -3.95
N SER A 235 -8.47 -0.53 -4.92
CA SER A 235 -9.45 -1.36 -5.61
C SER A 235 -9.33 -2.82 -5.16
N LEU A 236 -10.44 -3.55 -5.09
CA LEU A 236 -10.48 -4.97 -4.78
C LEU A 236 -11.39 -5.70 -5.77
N TYR A 237 -10.84 -6.72 -6.42
CA TYR A 237 -11.57 -7.55 -7.38
C TYR A 237 -12.62 -8.44 -6.69
N ARG A 238 -13.87 -8.33 -7.17
CA ARG A 238 -15.03 -9.18 -6.85
C ARG A 238 -15.24 -9.42 -5.35
N CYS A 239 -15.32 -8.34 -4.58
CA CYS A 239 -15.70 -8.39 -3.17
C CYS A 239 -16.89 -7.47 -2.90
N GLU A 240 -17.90 -7.95 -2.18
CA GLU A 240 -19.03 -7.13 -1.75
C GLU A 240 -18.58 -6.03 -0.76
N ILE A 241 -19.10 -4.82 -0.97
CA ILE A 241 -18.87 -3.65 -0.11
C ILE A 241 -19.18 -3.96 1.36
N GLU A 242 -20.28 -4.67 1.62
CA GLU A 242 -20.73 -4.95 2.99
C GLU A 242 -19.73 -5.82 3.78
N ARG A 243 -18.99 -6.70 3.09
CA ARG A 243 -17.91 -7.47 3.73
C ARG A 243 -16.79 -6.57 4.20
N LEU A 244 -16.41 -5.58 3.39
CA LEU A 244 -15.37 -4.63 3.72
C LEU A 244 -15.81 -3.73 4.88
N ARG A 245 -17.05 -3.22 4.86
CA ARG A 245 -17.61 -2.41 5.94
C ARG A 245 -17.56 -3.14 7.29
N LYS A 246 -17.97 -4.40 7.34
CA LYS A 246 -17.94 -5.23 8.55
C LYS A 246 -16.53 -5.46 9.11
N LEU A 247 -15.48 -5.29 8.31
CA LEU A 247 -14.10 -5.41 8.80
C LEU A 247 -13.67 -4.25 9.68
N ASN A 248 -14.25 -3.05 9.54
CA ASN A 248 -13.84 -1.89 10.34
C ASN A 248 -13.90 -2.16 11.84
N ALA A 249 -14.86 -2.97 12.31
CA ALA A 249 -14.98 -3.36 13.73
C ALA A 249 -13.82 -4.25 14.23
N LYS A 250 -13.05 -4.86 13.33
CA LYS A 250 -11.94 -5.79 13.66
C LYS A 250 -10.56 -5.23 13.34
N LEU A 251 -10.50 -4.17 12.54
CA LEU A 251 -9.26 -3.58 12.05
C LEU A 251 -8.73 -2.54 13.05
N ARG A 252 -7.50 -2.73 13.54
CA ARG A 252 -6.86 -1.80 14.48
C ARG A 252 -5.90 -0.85 13.76
N GLY A 253 -6.13 0.45 13.89
CA GLY A 253 -5.38 1.51 13.20
C GLY A 253 -5.38 1.36 11.67
N ILE A 254 -6.46 0.77 11.13
CA ILE A 254 -6.83 0.70 9.72
C ILE A 254 -8.34 0.98 9.68
N ARG A 255 -8.77 1.88 8.80
CA ARG A 255 -10.19 2.20 8.58
C ARG A 255 -10.45 2.22 7.07
N LEU A 256 -11.56 1.61 6.65
CA LEU A 256 -12.01 1.53 5.27
C LEU A 256 -13.23 2.45 5.10
N THR A 257 -13.16 3.42 4.20
CA THR A 257 -14.21 4.42 3.97
C THR A 257 -14.49 4.56 2.47
N ASP A 258 -15.49 5.38 2.12
CA ASP A 258 -15.74 5.85 0.75
C ASP A 258 -15.78 4.73 -0.31
N PHE A 259 -16.80 3.88 -0.22
CA PHE A 259 -16.95 2.70 -1.06
C PHE A 259 -17.74 2.99 -2.34
N THR A 260 -17.16 2.68 -3.50
CA THR A 260 -17.82 2.80 -4.81
C THR A 260 -17.56 1.56 -5.67
N SER A 261 -18.41 1.31 -6.67
CA SER A 261 -18.19 0.22 -7.63
C SER A 261 -17.57 0.78 -8.91
N SER A 262 -16.65 0.03 -9.53
CA SER A 262 -15.96 0.46 -10.75
C SER A 262 -15.65 -0.73 -11.65
N SER A 263 -15.61 -0.47 -12.95
CA SER A 263 -15.20 -1.46 -13.96
C SER A 263 -13.68 -1.62 -14.06
N LYS A 264 -12.89 -0.66 -13.54
CA LYS A 264 -11.43 -0.65 -13.67
C LYS A 264 -10.74 -0.77 -12.30
N PRO A 265 -9.60 -1.48 -12.20
CA PRO A 265 -8.77 -1.47 -11.00
C PRO A 265 -8.00 -0.15 -10.89
N CYS A 266 -7.54 0.18 -9.69
CA CYS A 266 -6.49 1.16 -9.48
C CYS A 266 -5.16 0.59 -9.98
N LYS A 267 -4.41 1.38 -10.76
CA LYS A 267 -3.06 1.03 -11.23
C LYS A 267 -2.04 2.00 -10.68
N LEU A 268 -0.80 1.53 -10.56
CA LEU A 268 0.31 2.36 -10.10
C LEU A 268 0.46 3.59 -11.01
N GLY A 269 0.51 4.78 -10.42
CA GLY A 269 0.56 6.05 -11.16
C GLY A 269 -0.80 6.71 -11.39
N ASP A 270 -1.93 6.04 -11.08
CA ASP A 270 -3.28 6.61 -11.19
C ASP A 270 -3.61 7.58 -10.04
N LEU A 271 -2.69 8.49 -9.71
CA LEU A 271 -2.89 9.59 -8.76
C LEU A 271 -2.25 10.84 -9.34
N TRP A 272 -2.81 12.01 -9.03
CA TRP A 272 -2.12 13.26 -9.34
C TRP A 272 -0.89 13.42 -8.44
N GLY A 273 -1.06 13.16 -7.14
CA GLY A 273 -0.04 13.42 -6.14
C GLY A 273 -0.55 13.24 -4.71
N ASN A 274 0.07 13.93 -3.76
CA ASN A 274 -0.27 13.83 -2.35
C ASN A 274 -0.36 15.22 -1.70
N ARG A 275 -1.38 15.41 -0.87
CA ARG A 275 -1.49 16.53 0.08
C ARG A 275 -0.83 16.11 1.39
N PHE A 276 0.11 16.91 1.83
CA PHE A 276 0.83 16.74 3.09
C PHE A 276 0.31 17.75 4.11
N LYS A 277 0.07 17.30 5.34
CA LYS A 277 -0.11 18.16 6.52
C LYS A 277 0.96 17.74 7.53
N ILE A 278 1.95 18.59 7.75
CA ILE A 278 3.17 18.25 8.49
C ILE A 278 3.41 19.28 9.60
N ILE A 279 3.72 18.80 10.80
CA ILE A 279 4.21 19.62 11.90
C ILE A 279 5.73 19.55 11.94
N LEU A 280 6.39 20.70 11.74
CA LEU A 280 7.80 20.89 12.07
C LEU A 280 7.87 21.32 13.53
N ARG A 281 8.42 20.48 14.41
CA ARG A 281 8.55 20.75 15.84
C ARG A 281 9.91 21.33 16.17
N ASP A 282 9.98 22.02 17.30
CA ASP A 282 11.23 22.49 17.91
C ASP A 282 12.06 23.30 16.91
N VAL A 283 11.40 24.31 16.34
CA VAL A 283 11.96 25.14 15.29
C VAL A 283 12.93 26.14 15.91
N HIS A 284 14.22 26.01 15.60
CA HIS A 284 15.28 26.81 16.21
C HIS A 284 16.46 27.10 15.24
N PRO A 285 17.01 28.32 15.20
CA PRO A 285 16.53 29.52 15.90
C PRO A 285 15.17 29.96 15.37
N PHE A 286 14.27 30.41 16.25
CA PHE A 286 12.94 30.84 15.83
C PHE A 286 12.97 32.32 15.40
N SER A 287 12.57 32.58 14.17
CA SER A 287 12.26 33.91 13.65
C SER A 287 11.04 33.80 12.74
N GLU A 288 9.94 34.43 13.15
CA GLU A 288 8.70 34.43 12.38
C GLU A 288 8.90 35.04 10.99
N THR A 289 9.65 36.14 10.88
CA THR A 289 9.91 36.82 9.61
C THR A 289 10.74 35.98 8.65
N ASP A 290 11.81 35.33 9.13
CA ASP A 290 12.63 34.43 8.31
C ASP A 290 11.82 33.21 7.86
N LEU A 291 11.06 32.59 8.77
CA LEU A 291 10.21 31.45 8.46
C LEU A 291 9.17 31.78 7.37
N ILE A 292 8.47 32.91 7.50
CA ILE A 292 7.48 33.35 6.49
C ILE A 292 8.17 33.58 5.15
N SER A 293 9.33 34.24 5.14
CA SER A 293 10.13 34.45 3.93
C SER A 293 10.51 33.12 3.25
N ARG A 294 10.96 32.11 4.01
CA ARG A 294 11.27 30.77 3.48
C ARG A 294 10.07 30.10 2.84
N ILE A 295 8.90 30.22 3.46
CA ILE A 295 7.65 29.60 2.97
C ILE A 295 7.18 30.29 1.69
N GLU A 296 7.24 31.62 1.61
CA GLU A 296 6.87 32.35 0.40
C GLU A 296 7.85 32.10 -0.75
N ASP A 297 9.17 32.02 -0.48
CA ASP A 297 10.16 31.62 -1.48
C ASP A 297 9.90 30.20 -2.01
N PHE A 298 9.64 29.25 -1.12
CA PHE A 298 9.28 27.88 -1.46
C PHE A 298 8.02 27.80 -2.33
N LYS A 299 7.01 28.64 -2.02
CA LYS A 299 5.76 28.71 -2.77
C LYS A 299 5.95 29.33 -4.16
N ALA A 300 6.79 30.36 -4.30
CA ALA A 300 7.04 31.03 -5.57
C ALA A 300 7.95 30.21 -6.49
N ASN A 301 9.03 29.67 -5.95
CA ASN A 301 10.13 29.08 -6.72
C ASN A 301 10.09 27.54 -6.76
N GLY A 302 9.51 26.91 -5.74
CA GLY A 302 9.53 25.45 -5.58
C GLY A 302 10.83 24.95 -4.95
N PHE A 303 11.21 23.73 -5.32
CA PHE A 303 12.42 23.06 -4.84
C PHE A 303 13.00 22.12 -5.91
N ILE A 304 14.29 21.81 -5.81
CA ILE A 304 14.94 20.82 -6.68
C ILE A 304 14.35 19.44 -6.41
N ASN A 305 13.86 18.77 -7.44
CA ASN A 305 13.06 17.55 -7.31
C ASN A 305 13.91 16.29 -7.07
N TYR A 306 14.86 16.32 -6.12
CA TYR A 306 15.68 15.18 -5.74
C TYR A 306 14.83 13.96 -5.34
N PHE A 307 15.37 12.77 -5.59
CA PHE A 307 14.92 11.58 -4.89
C PHE A 307 15.41 11.65 -3.45
N GLY A 308 14.49 11.65 -2.48
CA GLY A 308 14.83 11.72 -1.07
C GLY A 308 15.51 10.45 -0.54
N THR A 309 16.19 10.56 0.60
CA THR A 309 16.95 9.46 1.24
C THR A 309 16.14 8.17 1.46
N GLN A 310 14.83 8.28 1.66
CA GLN A 310 13.91 7.14 1.75
C GLN A 310 13.94 6.22 0.51
N ARG A 311 14.25 6.76 -0.68
CA ARG A 311 14.37 5.97 -1.92
C ARG A 311 15.55 5.00 -1.89
N PHE A 312 16.59 5.33 -1.13
CA PHE A 312 17.83 4.57 -1.05
C PHE A 312 17.89 3.65 0.18
N GLY A 313 16.83 3.62 0.98
CA GLY A 313 16.71 2.75 2.16
C GLY A 313 17.00 3.48 3.49
N SER A 314 16.65 2.84 4.60
CA SER A 314 16.98 3.34 5.95
C SER A 314 18.36 2.84 6.36
N CYS A 315 19.31 3.76 6.55
CA CYS A 315 20.54 3.68 7.36
C CYS A 315 21.11 2.26 7.56
N ALA A 316 21.90 1.78 6.60
CA ALA A 316 22.91 0.71 6.69
C ALA A 316 23.23 0.10 5.31
N PHE A 317 22.36 0.29 4.31
CA PHE A 317 22.55 -0.23 2.94
C PHE A 317 22.20 0.85 1.94
N ASN A 318 23.06 0.99 0.94
CA ASN A 318 22.74 1.74 -0.25
C ASN A 318 21.93 0.84 -1.19
N THR A 319 20.61 1.05 -1.26
CA THR A 319 19.72 0.27 -2.15
C THR A 319 20.16 0.39 -3.61
N ALA A 320 20.84 1.48 -3.99
CA ALA A 320 21.40 1.65 -5.33
C ALA A 320 22.55 0.68 -5.62
N GLU A 321 23.42 0.37 -4.64
CA GLU A 321 24.51 -0.62 -4.81
C GLU A 321 23.96 -2.01 -5.10
N ILE A 322 22.86 -2.38 -4.44
CA ILE A 322 22.15 -3.63 -4.72
C ILE A 322 21.60 -3.60 -6.16
N GLY A 323 21.07 -2.45 -6.61
CA GLY A 323 20.66 -2.23 -7.99
C GLY A 323 21.78 -2.44 -9.00
N ILE A 324 22.97 -1.87 -8.75
CA ILE A 324 24.16 -2.06 -9.57
C ILE A 324 24.55 -3.55 -9.61
N ALA A 325 24.59 -4.22 -8.47
CA ALA A 325 24.90 -5.66 -8.39
C ALA A 325 23.90 -6.50 -9.21
N ILE A 326 22.61 -6.17 -9.18
CA ILE A 326 21.58 -6.83 -10.00
C ILE A 326 21.81 -6.58 -11.49
N LEU A 327 22.07 -5.33 -11.90
CA LEU A 327 22.35 -4.98 -13.31
C LEU A 327 23.59 -5.73 -13.84
N LYS A 328 24.60 -5.89 -13.00
CA LYS A 328 25.83 -6.66 -13.30
C LYS A 328 25.65 -8.18 -13.18
N LYS A 329 24.45 -8.67 -12.88
CA LYS A 329 24.14 -10.11 -12.65
C LYS A 329 24.98 -10.73 -11.51
N GLN A 330 25.41 -9.92 -10.55
CA GLN A 330 26.15 -10.33 -9.34
C GLN A 330 25.18 -10.73 -8.22
N TRP A 331 24.46 -11.84 -8.42
CA TRP A 331 23.34 -12.25 -7.56
C TRP A 331 23.71 -12.51 -6.11
N GLU A 332 24.89 -13.11 -5.87
CA GLU A 332 25.41 -13.36 -4.53
C GLU A 332 25.65 -12.05 -3.76
N VAL A 333 26.30 -11.08 -4.41
CA VAL A 333 26.60 -9.76 -3.83
C VAL A 333 25.30 -9.03 -3.51
N ALA A 334 24.33 -9.04 -4.43
CA ALA A 334 23.03 -8.42 -4.23
C ALA A 334 22.28 -9.03 -3.04
N LEU A 335 22.16 -10.37 -3.00
CA LEU A 335 21.43 -11.06 -1.94
C LEU A 335 22.10 -10.89 -0.58
N LYS A 336 23.42 -11.11 -0.49
CA LYS A 336 24.17 -10.92 0.76
C LYS A 336 24.03 -9.49 1.27
N SER A 337 24.01 -8.50 0.37
CA SER A 337 23.80 -7.09 0.73
C SER A 337 22.42 -6.82 1.30
N ILE A 338 21.35 -7.47 0.78
CA ILE A 338 20.00 -7.39 1.35
C ILE A 338 19.96 -7.99 2.78
N LEU A 339 20.68 -9.09 2.99
CA LEU A 339 20.72 -9.82 4.26
C LEU A 339 21.83 -9.36 5.23
N LYS A 340 22.46 -8.19 5.02
CA LYS A 340 23.45 -7.64 5.95
C LYS A 340 22.83 -7.31 7.33
N PRO A 341 23.59 -7.45 8.43
CA PRO A 341 23.16 -7.02 9.75
C PRO A 341 22.85 -5.52 9.75
N ARG A 342 21.86 -5.11 10.55
CA ARG A 342 21.39 -3.71 10.59
C ARG A 342 20.78 -3.37 11.94
N ASN A 343 20.71 -2.07 12.24
CA ASN A 343 20.01 -1.57 13.43
C ASN A 343 18.48 -1.64 13.22
N THR A 344 17.96 -2.86 13.27
CA THR A 344 16.53 -3.20 13.33
C THR A 344 16.21 -3.81 14.68
N TYR A 345 14.92 -3.97 15.00
CA TYR A 345 14.48 -4.54 16.27
C TYR A 345 13.70 -5.84 16.06
N GLY A 346 13.75 -6.73 17.05
CA GLY A 346 13.01 -7.99 17.08
C GLY A 346 13.57 -9.08 16.16
N SER A 347 12.72 -10.06 15.87
CA SER A 347 13.03 -11.30 15.13
C SER A 347 13.76 -11.12 13.79
N ILE A 348 13.54 -10.02 13.07
CA ILE A 348 14.26 -9.75 11.82
C ILE A 348 15.75 -9.51 12.10
N ARG A 349 16.09 -8.79 13.19
CA ARG A 349 17.48 -8.61 13.60
C ARG A 349 18.09 -9.96 13.91
N ASP A 350 17.41 -10.76 14.73
CA ASP A 350 17.90 -12.06 15.16
C ASP A 350 18.13 -13.01 13.97
N ALA A 351 17.26 -12.98 12.95
CA ALA A 351 17.41 -13.74 11.73
C ALA A 351 18.62 -13.29 10.89
N LEU A 352 18.82 -11.98 10.75
CA LEU A 352 19.96 -11.42 10.01
C LEU A 352 21.28 -11.70 10.74
N ASP A 353 21.32 -11.53 12.05
CA ASP A 353 22.50 -11.81 12.87
C ASP A 353 22.86 -13.31 12.80
N GLU A 354 21.87 -14.20 12.87
CA GLU A 354 22.07 -15.65 12.70
C GLU A 354 22.62 -15.99 11.30
N TRP A 355 22.02 -15.45 10.23
CA TRP A 355 22.49 -15.69 8.85
C TRP A 355 23.95 -15.28 8.66
N ASN A 356 24.36 -14.12 9.18
CA ASN A 356 25.72 -13.62 9.03
C ASN A 356 26.72 -14.31 9.96
N LYS A 357 26.25 -14.98 11.02
CA LYS A 357 27.07 -15.76 11.94
C LYS A 357 27.30 -17.19 11.43
N SER A 358 26.24 -17.90 11.05
CA SER A 358 26.29 -19.33 10.72
C SER A 358 26.28 -19.63 9.22
N GLY A 359 25.83 -18.70 8.38
CA GLY A 359 25.58 -18.94 6.96
C GLY A 359 24.38 -19.87 6.69
N SER A 360 23.67 -20.31 7.74
CA SER A 360 22.56 -21.24 7.63
C SER A 360 21.23 -20.51 7.44
N ALA A 361 20.68 -20.56 6.22
CA ALA A 361 19.37 -19.98 5.93
C ALA A 361 18.24 -20.65 6.73
N SER A 362 18.39 -21.95 7.03
CA SER A 362 17.42 -22.72 7.82
C SER A 362 17.35 -22.22 9.26
N ASP A 363 18.50 -21.97 9.89
CA ASP A 363 18.54 -21.53 11.28
C ASP A 363 18.15 -20.07 11.43
N ALA A 364 18.53 -19.22 10.48
CA ALA A 364 18.07 -17.84 10.40
C ALA A 364 16.54 -17.76 10.24
N LEU A 365 15.94 -18.60 9.39
CA LEU A 365 14.50 -18.63 9.18
C LEU A 365 13.71 -18.98 10.44
N LYS A 366 14.25 -19.86 11.30
CA LYS A 366 13.62 -20.23 12.59
C LYS A 366 13.51 -19.06 13.56
N LYS A 367 14.28 -17.99 13.39
CA LYS A 367 14.20 -16.76 14.21
C LYS A 367 12.98 -15.90 13.86
N LEU A 368 12.43 -16.03 12.65
CA LEU A 368 11.26 -15.26 12.20
C LEU A 368 9.96 -15.86 12.74
N THR A 369 9.02 -15.00 13.16
CA THR A 369 7.75 -15.44 13.75
C THR A 369 6.53 -15.02 12.92
N GLY A 370 5.49 -15.85 12.97
CA GLY A 370 4.17 -15.53 12.38
C GLY A 370 4.25 -15.14 10.90
N SER A 371 3.79 -13.92 10.59
CA SER A 371 3.77 -13.42 9.21
C SER A 371 5.14 -13.05 8.64
N GLN A 372 6.16 -12.84 9.48
CA GLN A 372 7.44 -12.32 9.02
C GLN A 372 8.18 -13.32 8.12
N ALA A 373 8.06 -14.62 8.39
CA ALA A 373 8.72 -15.68 7.62
C ALA A 373 8.30 -15.73 6.14
N TYR A 374 7.13 -15.18 5.78
CA TYR A 374 6.64 -15.17 4.39
C TYR A 374 6.33 -13.77 3.83
N ALA A 375 6.09 -12.77 4.68
CA ALA A 375 5.70 -11.44 4.23
C ALA A 375 6.88 -10.47 4.05
N THR A 376 8.04 -10.71 4.70
CA THR A 376 9.21 -9.83 4.53
C THR A 376 10.14 -10.34 3.43
N ILE A 377 10.94 -9.42 2.89
CA ILE A 377 11.95 -9.74 1.86
C ILE A 377 12.95 -10.76 2.43
N GLU A 378 13.42 -10.53 3.65
CA GLU A 378 14.37 -11.40 4.34
C GLU A 378 13.81 -12.81 4.52
N GLY A 379 12.56 -12.94 4.98
CA GLY A 379 11.91 -14.24 5.15
C GLY A 379 11.75 -14.99 3.83
N GLN A 380 11.34 -14.30 2.76
CA GLN A 380 11.21 -14.90 1.44
C GLN A 380 12.56 -15.40 0.88
N LEU A 381 13.62 -14.61 1.04
CA LEU A 381 14.97 -14.98 0.60
C LEU A 381 15.50 -16.17 1.41
N LEU A 382 15.45 -16.10 2.75
CA LEU A 382 15.91 -17.18 3.63
C LEU A 382 15.11 -18.48 3.40
N SER A 383 13.80 -18.38 3.21
CA SER A 383 12.93 -19.51 2.87
C SER A 383 13.22 -20.12 1.50
N SER A 384 13.73 -19.32 0.56
CA SER A 384 14.18 -19.85 -0.73
C SER A 384 15.54 -20.55 -0.62
N LEU A 385 16.49 -19.91 0.06
CA LEU A 385 17.84 -20.44 0.24
C LEU A 385 17.85 -21.74 1.05
N SER A 386 16.97 -21.87 2.06
CA SER A 386 16.86 -23.10 2.86
C SER A 386 16.36 -24.31 2.05
N LYS A 387 15.67 -24.08 0.92
CA LYS A 387 15.11 -25.14 0.07
C LYS A 387 16.02 -25.53 -1.10
N ASN A 388 16.77 -24.57 -1.67
CA ASN A 388 17.43 -24.73 -2.98
C ASN A 388 18.98 -24.69 -2.90
N GLN A 389 19.61 -25.28 -1.87
CA GLN A 389 21.08 -25.43 -1.76
C GLN A 389 21.89 -24.21 -2.25
N CYS A 390 21.57 -23.01 -1.75
CA CYS A 390 22.30 -21.77 -2.04
C CYS A 390 22.24 -21.21 -3.48
N ASN A 391 21.22 -21.52 -4.29
CA ASN A 391 21.02 -20.79 -5.56
C ASN A 391 20.53 -19.34 -5.31
N TYR A 392 21.44 -18.36 -5.37
CA TYR A 392 21.15 -16.94 -5.14
C TYR A 392 20.24 -16.32 -6.22
N TYR A 393 20.38 -16.74 -7.48
CA TYR A 393 19.57 -16.23 -8.60
C TYR A 393 18.10 -16.59 -8.42
N ASP A 394 17.82 -17.87 -8.16
CA ASP A 394 16.45 -18.36 -7.93
C ASP A 394 15.82 -17.70 -6.70
N ALA A 395 16.61 -17.51 -5.64
CA ALA A 395 16.15 -16.86 -4.42
C ALA A 395 15.71 -15.41 -4.67
N VAL A 396 16.51 -14.62 -5.41
CA VAL A 396 16.13 -13.25 -5.77
C VAL A 396 14.89 -13.26 -6.66
N LEU A 397 14.83 -14.12 -7.69
CA LEU A 397 13.68 -14.20 -8.62
C LEU A 397 12.36 -14.55 -7.96
N LYS A 398 12.39 -15.22 -6.81
CA LYS A 398 11.20 -15.56 -6.02
C LYS A 398 10.51 -14.33 -5.43
N LEU A 399 11.24 -13.23 -5.25
CA LEU A 399 10.65 -11.95 -4.90
C LEU A 399 9.76 -11.45 -6.04
N ALA A 400 8.63 -10.82 -5.70
CA ALA A 400 7.74 -10.22 -6.68
C ALA A 400 8.51 -9.23 -7.57
N ARG A 401 8.17 -9.16 -8.87
CA ARG A 401 8.85 -8.29 -9.85
C ARG A 401 9.02 -6.87 -9.34
N ASN A 402 7.95 -6.27 -8.79
CA ASN A 402 7.99 -4.90 -8.29
C ASN A 402 9.02 -4.71 -7.17
N THR A 403 9.14 -5.68 -6.24
CA THR A 403 10.14 -5.64 -5.16
C THR A 403 11.56 -5.65 -5.70
N ARG A 404 11.81 -6.48 -6.72
CA ARG A 404 13.11 -6.57 -7.39
C ARG A 404 13.48 -5.29 -8.12
N SER A 405 12.52 -4.72 -8.85
CA SER A 405 12.70 -3.48 -9.59
C SER A 405 13.02 -2.27 -8.69
N LEU A 406 12.56 -2.25 -7.42
CA LEU A 406 12.89 -1.17 -6.48
C LEU A 406 14.40 -0.94 -6.32
N TYR A 407 15.22 -1.99 -6.38
CA TYR A 407 16.68 -1.87 -6.27
C TYR A 407 17.30 -1.17 -7.47
N ILE A 408 16.87 -1.54 -8.67
CA ILE A 408 17.32 -0.90 -9.92
C ILE A 408 16.83 0.55 -9.98
N HIS A 409 15.60 0.81 -9.55
CA HIS A 409 15.11 2.18 -9.50
C HIS A 409 15.84 3.04 -8.49
N ALA A 410 16.35 2.46 -7.39
CA ALA A 410 17.23 3.19 -6.48
C ALA A 410 18.53 3.62 -7.19
N TYR A 411 19.10 2.77 -8.06
CA TYR A 411 20.24 3.18 -8.88
C TYR A 411 19.89 4.27 -9.90
N GLN A 412 18.79 4.10 -10.65
CA GLN A 412 18.31 5.14 -11.59
C GLN A 412 18.10 6.49 -10.88
N SER A 413 17.53 6.46 -9.67
CA SER A 413 17.34 7.64 -8.82
C SER A 413 18.67 8.26 -8.35
N LEU A 414 19.68 7.46 -8.01
CA LEU A 414 20.98 7.95 -7.57
C LEU A 414 21.74 8.62 -8.72
N LEU A 415 21.75 7.98 -9.89
CA LEU A 415 22.31 8.55 -11.11
C LEU A 415 21.65 9.89 -11.45
N TRP A 416 20.32 9.95 -11.36
CA TRP A 416 19.57 11.19 -11.58
C TRP A 416 19.97 12.29 -10.58
N ASN A 417 20.06 11.99 -9.28
CA ASN A 417 20.52 12.95 -8.28
C ASN A 417 21.93 13.47 -8.58
N LYS A 418 22.89 12.57 -8.89
CA LYS A 418 24.28 12.94 -9.26
C LYS A 418 24.30 13.93 -10.44
N VAL A 419 23.57 13.61 -11.51
CA VAL A 419 23.48 14.46 -12.71
C VAL A 419 22.83 15.81 -12.39
N VAL A 420 21.75 15.81 -11.61
CA VAL A 420 21.04 17.04 -11.23
C VAL A 420 21.90 17.96 -10.38
N THR A 421 22.62 17.43 -9.40
CA THR A 421 23.58 18.21 -8.61
C THR A 421 24.62 18.86 -9.51
N ARG A 422 25.17 18.12 -10.49
CA ARG A 422 26.14 18.66 -11.44
C ARG A 422 25.50 19.71 -12.36
N ARG A 423 24.27 19.49 -12.84
CA ARG A 423 23.49 20.43 -13.67
C ARG A 423 23.24 21.74 -12.96
N VAL A 424 22.79 21.69 -11.71
CA VAL A 424 22.50 22.87 -10.91
C VAL A 424 23.77 23.65 -10.62
N LYS A 425 24.85 22.99 -10.19
CA LYS A 425 26.14 23.65 -9.93
C LYS A 425 26.74 24.33 -11.16
N SER A 426 26.66 23.68 -12.32
CA SER A 426 27.38 24.13 -13.52
C SER A 426 26.57 25.12 -14.35
N ARG A 427 25.25 24.99 -14.38
CA ARG A 427 24.35 25.68 -15.32
C ARG A 427 23.08 26.26 -14.68
N GLY A 428 22.90 26.09 -13.37
CA GLY A 428 21.70 26.57 -12.66
C GLY A 428 20.43 25.79 -13.02
N PHE A 429 19.28 26.47 -12.96
CA PHE A 429 17.95 25.86 -13.12
C PHE A 429 17.27 26.16 -14.45
N HIS A 430 17.68 27.24 -15.13
CA HIS A 430 17.08 27.68 -16.39
C HIS A 430 17.42 26.72 -17.53
N ALA A 431 16.51 26.59 -18.48
CA ALA A 431 16.69 25.74 -19.64
C ALA A 431 17.86 26.25 -20.51
N ILE A 432 18.66 25.31 -21.02
CA ILE A 432 19.73 25.58 -22.00
C ILE A 432 19.48 24.78 -23.27
N ALA A 433 20.15 25.17 -24.36
CA ALA A 433 20.07 24.45 -25.63
C ALA A 433 20.35 22.94 -25.44
N GLY A 434 19.51 22.10 -26.03
CA GLY A 434 19.60 20.64 -25.93
C GLY A 434 18.90 20.02 -24.71
N ASP A 435 18.39 20.83 -23.76
CA ASP A 435 17.56 20.33 -22.66
C ASP A 435 16.22 19.76 -23.17
N LEU A 436 15.66 18.85 -22.38
CA LEU A 436 14.39 18.18 -22.67
C LEU A 436 13.30 18.67 -21.71
N ASN A 437 12.05 18.69 -22.17
CA ASN A 437 10.89 18.95 -21.35
C ASN A 437 10.29 17.66 -20.75
N VAL A 438 9.22 17.78 -19.96
CA VAL A 438 8.53 16.63 -19.32
C VAL A 438 7.94 15.61 -20.31
N GLU A 439 7.75 15.99 -21.58
CA GLU A 439 7.33 15.08 -22.65
C GLU A 439 8.52 14.37 -23.33
N GLY A 440 9.75 14.68 -22.92
CA GLY A 440 10.98 14.16 -23.53
C GLY A 440 11.36 14.86 -24.84
N LYS A 441 10.73 15.98 -25.17
CA LYS A 441 11.04 16.75 -26.38
C LYS A 441 12.07 17.84 -26.07
N LYS A 442 12.90 18.17 -27.05
CA LYS A 442 13.84 19.30 -26.94
C LYS A 442 13.08 20.60 -26.69
N ILE A 443 13.50 21.33 -25.66
CA ILE A 443 12.95 22.64 -25.32
C ILE A 443 13.26 23.62 -26.44
N LYS A 444 12.24 24.39 -26.84
CA LYS A 444 12.37 25.47 -27.83
C LYS A 444 12.15 26.84 -27.19
N ASP A 445 11.27 26.89 -26.19
CA ASP A 445 10.99 28.09 -25.41
C ASP A 445 11.65 27.96 -24.03
N PHE A 446 12.84 28.57 -23.89
CA PHE A 446 13.64 28.50 -22.67
C PHE A 446 13.04 29.26 -21.48
N GLU A 447 12.05 30.12 -21.70
CA GLU A 447 11.40 30.91 -20.64
C GLU A 447 10.20 30.17 -20.04
N ASN A 448 9.43 29.47 -20.88
CA ASN A 448 8.15 28.88 -20.47
C ASN A 448 8.17 27.35 -20.31
N GLU A 449 9.16 26.64 -20.87
CA GLU A 449 9.24 25.19 -20.73
C GLU A 449 10.08 24.75 -19.53
N GLU A 450 9.57 23.77 -18.78
CA GLU A 450 10.27 23.20 -17.63
C GLU A 450 11.32 22.15 -18.05
N VAL A 451 12.55 22.29 -17.57
CA VAL A 451 13.61 21.31 -17.75
C VAL A 451 13.25 20.00 -17.05
N ALA A 452 13.34 18.89 -17.78
CA ALA A 452 13.23 17.55 -17.25
C ALA A 452 14.44 16.70 -17.65
N LEU A 453 14.88 15.87 -16.74
CA LEU A 453 15.99 14.95 -16.95
C LEU A 453 15.49 13.51 -16.90
N PRO A 454 15.99 12.64 -17.80
CA PRO A 454 15.51 11.27 -17.90
C PRO A 454 16.01 10.38 -16.74
N LEU A 455 15.16 9.45 -16.30
CA LEU A 455 15.67 8.24 -15.66
C LEU A 455 16.21 7.31 -16.73
N ILE A 456 17.46 6.88 -16.57
CA ILE A 456 18.12 6.05 -17.59
C ILE A 456 17.31 4.78 -17.87
N SER A 457 17.04 4.50 -19.14
CA SER A 457 16.36 3.29 -19.59
C SER A 457 16.95 2.87 -20.94
N ARG A 458 16.61 1.68 -21.44
CA ARG A 458 17.15 1.17 -22.71
C ARG A 458 16.83 2.06 -23.92
N SER A 459 15.71 2.76 -23.89
CA SER A 459 15.17 3.52 -25.03
C SER A 459 14.97 5.00 -24.69
N VAL A 460 15.67 5.52 -23.68
CA VAL A 460 15.52 6.92 -23.29
C VAL A 460 16.33 7.84 -24.21
N GLU A 461 15.73 8.96 -24.58
CA GLU A 461 16.45 10.06 -25.22
C GLU A 461 17.19 10.85 -24.14
N LEU A 462 18.49 11.02 -24.31
CA LEU A 462 19.32 11.86 -23.45
C LEU A 462 19.40 13.28 -24.02
N PRO A 463 19.53 14.31 -23.16
CA PRO A 463 19.75 15.68 -23.59
C PRO A 463 20.86 15.80 -24.65
N ASP A 464 20.73 16.77 -25.54
CA ASP A 464 21.67 16.99 -26.65
C ASP A 464 22.66 18.11 -26.30
N ASN A 465 23.30 17.95 -25.14
CA ASN A 465 24.29 18.85 -24.57
C ASN A 465 25.22 18.08 -23.62
N GLU A 466 26.08 18.78 -22.89
CA GLU A 466 27.07 18.16 -21.98
C GLU A 466 26.47 17.26 -20.89
N VAL A 467 25.17 17.39 -20.59
CA VAL A 467 24.48 16.54 -19.60
C VAL A 467 24.53 15.06 -20.01
N ARG A 468 24.47 14.78 -21.32
CA ARG A 468 24.63 13.41 -21.85
C ARG A 468 25.94 12.78 -21.41
N ASN A 469 27.04 13.53 -21.56
CA ASN A 469 28.36 13.04 -21.22
C ASN A 469 28.45 12.74 -19.72
N TRP A 470 27.76 13.50 -18.87
CA TRP A 470 27.73 13.23 -17.42
C TRP A 470 27.01 11.93 -17.09
N TYR A 471 25.92 11.59 -17.79
CA TYR A 471 25.28 10.27 -17.63
C TYR A 471 26.26 9.15 -17.99
N GLU A 472 26.95 9.27 -19.14
CA GLU A 472 27.88 8.26 -19.62
C GLU A 472 29.09 8.09 -18.70
N GLU A 473 29.69 9.20 -18.25
CA GLU A 473 30.80 9.24 -17.31
C GLU A 473 30.46 8.54 -15.98
N ILE A 474 29.36 8.94 -15.33
CA ILE A 474 28.96 8.40 -14.03
C ILE A 474 28.59 6.91 -14.14
N MET A 475 27.90 6.51 -15.21
CA MET A 475 27.60 5.09 -15.43
C MET A 475 28.86 4.26 -15.65
N ALA A 476 29.85 4.79 -16.38
CA ALA A 476 31.12 4.12 -16.60
C ALA A 476 31.91 3.93 -15.29
N GLU A 477 31.93 4.93 -14.41
CA GLU A 477 32.50 4.82 -13.05
C GLU A 477 31.84 3.70 -12.23
N ASP A 478 30.52 3.59 -12.31
CA ASP A 478 29.76 2.55 -11.65
C ASP A 478 29.86 1.19 -12.37
N GLY A 479 30.53 1.11 -13.53
CA GLY A 479 30.67 -0.07 -14.38
C GLY A 479 29.35 -0.57 -14.98
N VAL A 480 28.41 0.33 -15.21
CA VAL A 480 27.07 0.05 -15.77
C VAL A 480 26.99 0.62 -17.19
N THR A 481 26.20 -0.02 -18.05
CA THR A 481 25.88 0.49 -19.39
C THR A 481 24.38 0.52 -19.63
N VAL A 482 23.92 1.33 -20.58
CA VAL A 482 22.49 1.43 -20.94
C VAL A 482 21.90 0.07 -21.34
N ALA A 483 22.69 -0.79 -21.98
CA ALA A 483 22.26 -2.13 -22.39
C ALA A 483 21.90 -3.06 -21.22
N MET A 484 22.40 -2.80 -20.01
CA MET A 484 22.11 -3.61 -18.82
C MET A 484 20.70 -3.36 -18.25
N PHE A 485 20.03 -2.26 -18.65
CA PHE A 485 18.66 -1.95 -18.23
C PHE A 485 17.63 -2.75 -19.04
N GLU A 486 17.61 -4.06 -18.85
CA GLU A 486 16.64 -4.98 -19.47
C GLU A 486 15.19 -4.65 -19.02
N ALA A 487 14.22 -4.81 -19.94
CA ALA A 487 12.82 -4.43 -19.75
C ALA A 487 12.12 -5.18 -18.59
N ASP A 488 12.63 -6.36 -18.23
CA ASP A 488 12.07 -7.17 -17.14
C ASP A 488 12.27 -6.54 -15.76
N TRP A 489 13.19 -5.58 -15.63
CA TRP A 489 13.59 -5.07 -14.34
C TRP A 489 13.54 -3.53 -14.22
N ALA A 490 13.76 -2.80 -15.31
CA ALA A 490 13.73 -1.33 -15.33
C ALA A 490 12.31 -0.77 -15.59
N ILE A 491 12.04 0.44 -15.08
CA ILE A 491 10.88 1.24 -15.52
C ILE A 491 11.13 1.67 -16.97
N GLY A 492 10.06 1.88 -17.74
CA GLY A 492 10.15 2.49 -19.06
C GLY A 492 10.72 3.92 -19.03
N THR A 493 10.69 4.61 -20.15
CA THR A 493 11.17 5.99 -20.22
C THR A 493 10.35 6.90 -19.32
N VAL A 494 11.00 7.53 -18.33
CA VAL A 494 10.39 8.49 -17.42
C VAL A 494 11.20 9.77 -17.45
N MET A 495 10.55 10.87 -17.80
CA MET A 495 11.09 12.22 -17.66
C MET A 495 10.72 12.76 -16.30
N ARG A 496 11.71 13.29 -15.57
CA ARG A 496 11.50 13.87 -14.25
C ARG A 496 11.84 15.35 -14.28
N PRO A 497 10.91 16.25 -13.91
CA PRO A 497 11.18 17.69 -13.90
C PRO A 497 12.27 18.01 -12.87
N LEU A 498 13.17 18.93 -13.23
CA LEU A 498 14.28 19.39 -12.41
C LEU A 498 13.78 20.09 -11.14
N ILE A 499 12.73 20.89 -11.28
CA ILE A 499 12.07 21.63 -10.20
C ILE A 499 10.67 21.07 -9.98
N SER A 500 10.24 20.99 -8.73
CA SER A 500 8.85 20.70 -8.37
C SER A 500 8.27 21.89 -7.63
N LYS A 501 7.14 22.41 -8.11
CA LYS A 501 6.43 23.51 -7.43
C LYS A 501 5.30 22.96 -6.54
N PRO A 502 5.22 23.39 -5.27
CA PRO A 502 4.13 22.98 -4.39
C PRO A 502 2.84 23.72 -4.75
N GLN A 503 1.69 23.05 -4.60
CA GLN A 503 0.38 23.67 -4.76
C GLN A 503 -0.33 23.83 -3.43
N SER A 504 -1.23 24.82 -3.34
CA SER A 504 -2.12 25.07 -2.20
C SER A 504 -1.38 25.12 -0.86
N VAL A 505 -0.24 25.81 -0.81
CA VAL A 505 0.59 25.99 0.39
C VAL A 505 -0.16 26.81 1.43
N LYS A 506 -0.27 26.30 2.66
CA LYS A 506 -0.82 26.98 3.84
C LYS A 506 0.08 26.70 5.03
N TYR A 507 0.12 27.62 5.99
CA TYR A 507 0.87 27.41 7.21
C TYR A 507 0.19 28.03 8.43
N LYS A 508 0.53 27.53 9.62
CA LYS A 508 0.20 28.12 10.91
C LYS A 508 1.37 27.95 11.86
N ILE A 509 1.82 29.05 12.47
CA ILE A 509 2.83 29.04 13.52
C ILE A 509 2.13 28.70 14.84
N LEU A 510 2.74 27.81 15.61
CA LEU A 510 2.22 27.27 16.87
C LEU A 510 3.28 27.41 17.95
N THR A 511 2.84 27.68 19.17
CA THR A 511 3.64 27.48 20.39
C THR A 511 3.08 26.30 21.18
N TYR A 512 3.92 25.61 21.94
CA TYR A 512 3.51 24.50 22.79
C TYR A 512 4.47 24.28 23.97
N ALA A 513 3.97 23.66 25.05
CA ALA A 513 4.70 23.51 26.30
C ALA A 513 5.57 22.24 26.39
N GLU A 514 5.12 21.11 25.85
CA GLU A 514 5.80 19.82 26.02
C GLU A 514 6.11 19.14 24.68
N ALA A 515 7.27 18.50 24.57
CA ALA A 515 7.69 17.77 23.36
C ALA A 515 6.67 16.72 22.86
N LYS A 516 5.83 16.19 23.75
CA LYS A 516 4.83 15.15 23.45
C LYS A 516 3.42 15.70 23.18
N THR A 517 3.18 17.01 23.31
CA THR A 517 1.87 17.62 23.02
C THR A 517 1.40 17.24 21.61
N LYS A 518 0.20 16.66 21.48
CA LYS A 518 -0.43 16.36 20.19
C LYS A 518 -0.91 17.66 19.53
N LEU A 519 -0.14 18.16 18.56
CA LEU A 519 -0.43 19.40 17.83
C LEU A 519 -1.36 19.20 16.63
N GLN A 520 -1.66 17.95 16.29
CA GLN A 520 -2.49 17.58 15.15
C GLN A 520 -3.31 16.34 15.49
N ALA A 521 -4.57 16.36 15.05
CA ALA A 521 -5.53 15.30 15.32
C ALA A 521 -5.12 13.97 14.66
N ASP A 522 -5.31 12.88 15.41
CA ASP A 522 -5.23 11.52 14.88
C ASP A 522 -6.57 11.05 14.27
N PHE A 523 -6.67 9.78 13.87
CA PHE A 523 -7.90 9.23 13.28
C PHE A 523 -9.09 9.14 14.24
N GLU A 524 -8.84 9.30 15.54
CA GLU A 524 -9.87 9.37 16.58
C GLU A 524 -10.25 10.83 16.89
N GLY A 525 -9.55 11.80 16.28
CA GLY A 525 -9.78 13.22 16.50
C GLY A 525 -9.06 13.76 17.74
N ASN A 526 -8.20 12.97 18.38
CA ASN A 526 -7.53 13.39 19.62
C ASN A 526 -6.46 14.44 19.32
N ILE A 527 -6.56 15.60 19.98
CA ILE A 527 -5.63 16.72 19.88
C ILE A 527 -5.58 17.44 21.23
N ASP A 528 -4.41 17.92 21.63
CA ASP A 528 -4.21 18.59 22.92
C ASP A 528 -4.48 20.10 22.79
N SER A 529 -5.68 20.47 22.33
CA SER A 529 -6.04 21.85 21.96
C SER A 529 -5.73 22.90 23.02
N GLU A 530 -5.91 22.57 24.30
CA GLU A 530 -5.65 23.47 25.44
C GLU A 530 -4.16 23.78 25.63
N SER A 531 -3.27 22.92 25.13
CA SER A 531 -1.82 23.07 25.22
C SER A 531 -1.21 23.74 23.99
N ILE A 532 -2.01 24.02 22.95
CA ILE A 532 -1.56 24.72 21.74
C ILE A 532 -1.69 26.22 22.00
N GLY A 533 -0.59 26.96 21.81
CA GLY A 533 -0.50 28.39 22.13
C GLY A 533 0.20 28.67 23.46
N THR A 534 0.59 27.64 24.21
CA THR A 534 1.27 27.78 25.51
C THR A 534 2.77 27.46 25.40
N GLY A 535 3.59 27.86 26.37
CA GLY A 535 5.00 27.46 26.43
C GLY A 535 5.94 28.11 25.40
N ASN A 536 7.20 27.64 25.39
CA ASN A 536 8.31 28.26 24.68
C ASN A 536 8.78 27.48 23.44
N PHE A 537 8.26 26.28 23.18
CA PHE A 537 8.61 25.56 21.96
C PHE A 537 7.82 26.12 20.78
N HIS A 538 8.52 26.32 19.66
CA HIS A 538 7.90 26.77 18.42
C HIS A 538 7.73 25.61 17.45
N ALA A 539 6.59 25.59 16.76
CA ALA A 539 6.30 24.65 15.70
C ALA A 539 5.63 25.34 14.51
N VAL A 540 5.71 24.71 13.35
CA VAL A 540 5.04 25.17 12.13
C VAL A 540 4.20 24.03 11.59
N ALA A 541 2.89 24.24 11.52
CA ALA A 541 1.99 23.38 10.79
C ALA A 541 1.98 23.81 9.32
N LEU A 542 2.53 22.98 8.44
CA LEU A 542 2.61 23.19 7.00
C LEU A 542 1.61 22.28 6.27
N GLU A 543 0.88 22.83 5.32
CA GLU A 543 0.02 22.07 4.41
C GLU A 543 0.35 22.40 2.96
N PHE A 544 0.68 21.42 2.14
CA PHE A 544 1.02 21.61 0.72
C PHE A 544 0.77 20.36 -0.11
N SER A 545 0.62 20.52 -1.42
CA SER A 545 0.36 19.43 -2.38
C SER A 545 1.55 19.27 -3.28
N LEU A 546 2.02 18.04 -3.46
CA LEU A 546 3.08 17.72 -4.40
C LEU A 546 2.59 16.70 -5.43
N PRO A 547 3.02 16.81 -6.70
CA PRO A 547 2.70 15.81 -7.71
C PRO A 547 3.33 14.45 -7.38
N SER A 548 2.87 13.41 -8.07
CA SER A 548 3.44 12.08 -7.95
C SER A 548 4.94 12.09 -8.30
N GLY A 549 5.73 11.31 -7.57
CA GLY A 549 7.18 11.27 -7.72
C GLY A 549 7.95 12.34 -6.95
N SER A 550 7.29 13.32 -6.31
CA SER A 550 7.97 14.30 -5.44
C SER A 550 8.03 13.83 -3.97
N TYR A 551 9.04 14.31 -3.24
CA TYR A 551 9.32 13.89 -1.86
C TYR A 551 9.12 15.04 -0.88
N ALA A 552 8.21 14.89 0.10
CA ALA A 552 7.96 15.93 1.10
C ALA A 552 9.21 16.26 1.94
N THR A 553 10.07 15.28 2.25
CA THR A 553 11.32 15.53 2.97
C THR A 553 12.27 16.44 2.19
N VAL A 554 12.28 16.36 0.85
CA VAL A 554 13.10 17.23 -0.01
C VAL A 554 12.51 18.64 -0.08
N ALA A 555 11.17 18.75 -0.11
CA ALA A 555 10.47 20.02 -0.01
C ALA A 555 10.73 20.73 1.33
N LEU A 556 10.66 19.99 2.44
CA LEU A 556 10.96 20.53 3.77
C LEU A 556 12.43 20.91 3.92
N ARG A 557 13.34 20.11 3.34
CA ARG A 557 14.76 20.43 3.27
C ARG A 557 14.99 21.79 2.61
N GLU A 558 14.28 22.12 1.53
CA GLU A 558 14.40 23.44 0.88
C GLU A 558 14.07 24.59 1.85
N ILE A 559 12.99 24.43 2.62
CA ILE A 559 12.55 25.42 3.62
C ILE A 559 13.58 25.54 4.75
N THR A 560 13.98 24.41 5.35
CA THR A 560 14.72 24.42 6.61
C THR A 560 16.22 24.39 6.47
N ARG A 561 16.75 23.97 5.32
CA ARG A 561 18.18 23.66 5.10
C ARG A 561 18.75 22.55 5.99
N CYS A 562 17.90 21.78 6.67
CA CYS A 562 18.32 20.63 7.45
C CYS A 562 18.40 19.36 6.62
N ASP A 563 19.28 18.46 7.03
CA ASP A 563 19.25 17.06 6.59
C ASP A 563 17.97 16.40 7.13
N MET A 564 17.07 16.03 6.22
CA MET A 564 15.76 15.43 6.55
C MET A 564 15.81 13.90 6.58
N SER A 565 17.01 13.31 6.55
CA SER A 565 17.20 11.87 6.63
C SER A 565 16.84 11.30 7.99
N LYS A 566 16.56 10.00 8.01
CA LYS A 566 16.25 9.28 9.24
C LYS A 566 17.42 9.33 10.25
N LEU A 567 18.68 9.34 9.82
CA LEU A 567 19.83 9.44 10.73
C LEU A 567 19.84 10.80 11.44
N ALA A 568 19.75 11.88 10.67
CA ALA A 568 19.75 13.24 11.21
C ALA A 568 18.58 13.45 12.19
N GLN A 569 17.39 12.96 11.83
CA GLN A 569 16.23 13.04 12.71
C GLN A 569 16.35 12.15 13.95
N MET A 570 17.12 11.05 13.90
CA MET A 570 17.38 10.21 15.08
C MET A 570 18.41 10.85 16.02
N SER A 571 19.45 11.51 15.51
CA SER A 571 20.46 12.18 16.34
C SER A 571 19.86 13.40 17.05
N MET A 572 19.05 14.21 16.37
CA MET A 572 18.33 15.34 16.97
C MET A 572 17.38 14.93 18.10
N ASN A 573 16.73 13.77 17.97
CA ASN A 573 15.87 13.21 19.03
C ASN A 573 16.66 12.62 20.21
N GLN A 574 17.94 12.27 20.04
CA GLN A 574 18.78 11.73 21.11
C GLN A 574 19.46 12.84 21.92
N SER A 575 19.83 13.95 21.29
CA SER A 575 20.40 15.11 22.00
C SER A 575 19.45 15.71 23.04
N GLU A 576 18.13 15.58 22.88
CA GLU A 576 17.14 15.99 23.91
C GLU A 576 17.34 15.26 25.25
N LYS A 577 17.87 14.02 25.27
CA LYS A 577 18.15 13.31 26.53
C LYS A 577 19.34 13.89 27.28
N ASP A 578 20.36 14.33 26.55
CA ASP A 578 21.57 14.90 27.16
C ASP A 578 21.31 16.33 27.69
N PHE A 579 20.35 17.07 27.12
CA PHE A 579 19.92 18.37 27.63
C PHE A 579 18.99 18.30 28.86
N THR A 580 18.31 17.17 29.08
CA THR A 580 17.44 16.97 30.26
C THR A 580 18.17 16.39 31.47
N GLU A 581 19.41 15.91 31.30
CA GLU A 581 20.30 15.49 32.40
C GLU A 581 21.35 16.58 32.77
N CYS A 582 21.31 17.74 32.11
CA CYS A 582 22.13 18.92 32.44
C CYS A 582 21.26 20.18 32.63
N VAL A 583 20.22 20.07 33.47
CA VAL A 583 19.61 21.21 34.20
C VAL A 583 19.25 20.75 35.61
#